data_AF-A0A840SHU1-F1
#
_entry.id   AF-A0A840SHU1-F1
#
_cell.length_a   1.000
_cell.length_b   1.000
_cell.length_c   1.000
_cell.angle_alpha   90.00
_cell.angle_beta   90.00
_cell.angle_gamma   90.00
#
_symmetry.space_group_name_H-M   'P 1'
#
loop_
_entity.id
_entity.type
_entity.pdbx_description
1 polymer ?
#
loop_
_entity_poly.entity_id
_entity_poly.type
_entity_poly.pdbx_seq_one_letter_code
_entity_poly.pdbx_strand_id
1 'polypeptide(L)'
;MKKYGKITALIAGVVLALGFASCKADTDDGSTFYTVTFNSMGGTEVSSQSIESGNKATKPVDPTKTETATEGFVFAGWYTSTDRGTTLSETAFDFNTAIKGDITLYAKWTVNAVTHTVTFDTKGGSTSPAEQTIVHGKKATKPADPTKAETETEAFVFAGWYTSTDRGTTLSDTAFDFDTAIEEDITLYAKWTENAVTHTVTFDTKGGSMSPAEQTIVHGKKATKPADPTKQATETETYIFDNWYTSTDGGATLSETAFDFDTAISDNITLYAKWTVNVVTHTVTFDTKGGSTSPAEQTIVHGNKATKPADPAKTETETEAFVFAGWYTSTDGGTTLSDTAFDFDTAITDNISLYAKWNVYTIEYIELKDCSAIRTMFETLCEFSGSVFDYKFKKTITSFAKADARPEAAENYIDAAGNQIPLWYDEGKTTLYYYLEPGKKMSLRTSDGKNSLFKYMVDAVSIETGDFDTSNVTDMSSMFSNCRALTSLDVSKFDTSKVTDMSYMFSNCRALTSLDVSSFDTSKVTDMSDMFFNCQALITIIASEKFVTDKVTESSDMFKNCASLKGGAGTVFDEYHIDKKYARIDGGTKKPGYFTKKQ
;
A
#
# COMPACT_ATOMS: atom_id res chain seq x y z
N MET A 1 27.74 -52.78 71.18
CA MET A 1 28.95 -53.55 71.57
C MET A 1 29.89 -52.65 72.34
N LYS A 2 30.40 -53.10 73.50
CA LYS A 2 31.60 -52.64 74.25
C LYS A 2 31.53 -51.20 74.79
N LYS A 3 31.43 -50.89 76.09
CA LYS A 3 32.16 -51.30 77.32
C LYS A 3 33.69 -51.12 77.23
N TYR A 4 34.26 -50.65 78.35
CA TYR A 4 35.63 -50.21 78.66
C TYR A 4 35.85 -48.70 78.46
N GLY A 5 36.23 -47.89 79.46
CA GLY A 5 36.65 -48.13 80.83
C GLY A 5 38.01 -47.46 81.11
N LYS A 6 38.14 -46.88 82.33
CA LYS A 6 39.40 -46.50 83.01
C LYS A 6 40.09 -45.25 82.43
N ILE A 7 40.73 -44.33 83.17
CA ILE A 7 41.44 -44.33 84.47
C ILE A 7 41.64 -42.82 84.82
N THR A 8 41.23 -42.37 86.01
CA THR A 8 42.10 -41.93 87.12
C THR A 8 42.73 -40.53 86.97
N ALA A 9 42.33 -39.60 87.84
CA ALA A 9 43.26 -38.69 88.52
C ALA A 9 42.58 -38.13 89.78
N LEU A 10 42.98 -38.70 90.91
CA LEU A 10 42.66 -38.25 92.27
C LEU A 10 43.90 -37.49 92.74
N ILE A 11 43.80 -36.18 92.93
CA ILE A 11 44.77 -35.34 93.68
C ILE A 11 43.89 -34.41 94.52
N ALA A 12 43.56 -34.76 95.76
CA ALA A 12 44.39 -34.63 96.95
C ALA A 12 44.82 -33.17 97.21
N GLY A 13 44.06 -32.52 98.08
CA GLY A 13 44.39 -31.22 98.68
C GLY A 13 43.77 -31.10 100.07
N VAL A 14 43.87 -32.16 100.89
CA VAL A 14 43.79 -32.04 102.35
C VAL A 14 45.23 -32.00 102.86
N VAL A 15 45.70 -30.81 103.22
CA VAL A 15 46.79 -30.53 104.18
C VAL A 15 46.41 -29.17 104.75
N LEU A 16 45.70 -29.08 105.88
CA LEU A 16 46.12 -29.40 107.26
C LEU A 16 47.30 -28.54 107.73
N ALA A 17 47.03 -27.84 108.83
CA ALA A 17 47.96 -27.21 109.75
C ALA A 17 48.64 -25.93 109.17
N LEU A 18 48.59 -24.82 109.88
CA LEU A 18 48.99 -24.74 111.27
C LEU A 18 48.05 -23.84 112.07
N GLY A 19 47.51 -24.40 113.15
CA GLY A 19 47.37 -23.59 114.35
C GLY A 19 48.77 -23.15 114.76
N PHE A 20 49.15 -21.95 114.37
CA PHE A 20 49.91 -21.09 115.26
C PHE A 20 48.83 -20.37 116.07
N ALA A 21 48.59 -20.82 117.29
CA ALA A 21 49.21 -20.19 118.43
C ALA A 21 49.06 -18.68 118.31
N SER A 22 48.31 -18.10 119.25
CA SER A 22 48.62 -16.79 119.80
C SER A 22 50.13 -16.77 120.12
N CYS A 23 50.94 -16.47 119.12
CA CYS A 23 52.17 -15.76 119.30
C CYS A 23 51.71 -14.32 119.24
N LYS A 24 51.32 -13.83 120.41
CA LYS A 24 51.83 -12.54 120.86
C LYS A 24 53.34 -12.61 120.66
N ALA A 25 53.81 -12.30 119.45
CA ALA A 25 55.17 -11.93 119.24
C ALA A 25 55.26 -10.57 119.92
N ASP A 26 55.58 -10.60 121.22
CA ASP A 26 56.27 -9.52 121.89
C ASP A 26 57.56 -9.30 121.09
N THR A 27 57.45 -8.58 119.97
CA THR A 27 58.51 -7.67 119.57
C THR A 27 58.33 -6.47 120.49
N ASP A 28 59.39 -6.18 121.22
CA ASP A 28 59.60 -5.28 122.36
C ASP A 28 59.22 -3.79 122.07
N ASP A 29 58.01 -3.58 121.55
CA ASP A 29 57.43 -2.32 121.04
C ASP A 29 55.91 -2.20 121.33
N GLY A 30 55.11 -3.28 121.24
CA GLY A 30 53.68 -3.25 121.58
C GLY A 30 52.68 -3.13 120.41
N SER A 31 53.12 -3.28 119.17
CA SER A 31 52.29 -3.25 117.95
C SER A 31 51.37 -4.48 117.76
N THR A 32 50.09 -4.30 117.40
CA THR A 32 49.12 -5.38 117.06
C THR A 32 48.99 -5.52 115.55
N PHE A 33 48.93 -6.73 114.98
CA PHE A 33 48.76 -6.96 113.53
C PHE A 33 47.45 -7.70 113.20
N TYR A 34 46.86 -7.41 112.04
CA TYR A 34 45.63 -8.01 111.50
C TYR A 34 45.84 -8.56 110.09
N THR A 35 45.07 -9.57 109.74
CA THR A 35 45.12 -10.23 108.42
C THR A 35 44.02 -9.71 107.50
N VAL A 36 44.40 -9.26 106.30
CA VAL A 36 43.51 -8.94 105.20
C VAL A 36 43.53 -10.10 104.21
N THR A 37 42.43 -10.83 104.12
CA THR A 37 42.28 -11.99 103.22
C THR A 37 41.52 -11.59 101.97
N PHE A 38 41.99 -12.01 100.79
CA PHE A 38 41.34 -11.74 99.51
C PHE A 38 40.75 -13.03 98.94
N ASN A 39 39.42 -13.07 98.77
CA ASN A 39 38.71 -14.19 98.15
C ASN A 39 38.24 -13.79 96.75
N SER A 40 38.89 -14.32 95.71
CA SER A 40 38.64 -13.97 94.30
C SER A 40 37.32 -14.50 93.73
N MET A 41 36.54 -15.27 94.50
CA MET A 41 35.23 -15.81 94.08
C MET A 41 35.30 -16.55 92.74
N GLY A 42 36.31 -17.40 92.59
CA GLY A 42 36.56 -18.22 91.39
C GLY A 42 37.42 -17.55 90.33
N GLY A 43 38.02 -16.38 90.61
CA GLY A 43 39.10 -15.80 89.81
C GLY A 43 40.49 -16.29 90.26
N THR A 44 41.55 -15.72 89.68
CA THR A 44 42.95 -16.01 90.04
C THR A 44 43.22 -15.78 91.53
N GLU A 45 44.12 -16.58 92.12
CA GLU A 45 44.48 -16.50 93.54
C GLU A 45 45.15 -15.17 93.91
N VAL A 46 44.83 -14.62 95.08
CA VAL A 46 45.38 -13.36 95.59
C VAL A 46 45.88 -13.55 97.02
N SER A 47 47.16 -13.31 97.25
CA SER A 47 47.80 -13.52 98.56
C SER A 47 47.26 -12.57 99.64
N SER A 48 47.12 -13.07 100.87
CA SER A 48 46.73 -12.26 102.03
C SER A 48 47.84 -11.31 102.47
N GLN A 49 47.46 -10.25 103.19
CA GLN A 49 48.39 -9.26 103.76
C GLN A 49 48.28 -9.25 105.27
N SER A 50 49.43 -9.12 105.96
CA SER A 50 49.48 -8.88 107.41
C SER A 50 49.80 -7.40 107.64
N ILE A 51 48.89 -6.68 108.29
CA ILE A 51 48.89 -5.22 108.40
C ILE A 51 48.90 -4.83 109.88
N GLU A 52 49.81 -3.94 110.27
CA GLU A 52 49.82 -3.38 111.63
C GLU A 52 48.55 -2.56 111.90
N SER A 53 48.02 -2.64 113.11
CA SER A 53 46.79 -1.97 113.56
C SER A 53 46.87 -0.48 113.31
N GLY A 54 45.90 0.06 112.58
CA GLY A 54 45.84 1.47 112.19
C GLY A 54 46.46 1.79 110.81
N ASN A 55 47.25 0.88 110.23
CA ASN A 55 47.78 1.03 108.87
C ASN A 55 46.78 0.58 107.80
N LYS A 56 47.07 0.91 106.53
CA LYS A 56 46.22 0.63 105.37
C LYS A 56 46.71 -0.61 104.62
N ALA A 57 45.77 -1.38 104.06
CA ALA A 57 46.11 -2.48 103.16
C ALA A 57 46.52 -1.94 101.77
N THR A 58 47.42 -2.64 101.07
CA THR A 58 47.76 -2.31 99.68
C THR A 58 46.75 -2.97 98.75
N LYS A 59 46.22 -2.26 97.76
CA LYS A 59 45.32 -2.88 96.77
C LYS A 59 46.10 -3.93 95.95
N PRO A 60 45.65 -5.20 95.88
CA PRO A 60 46.29 -6.20 95.04
C PRO A 60 46.01 -5.93 93.55
N VAL A 61 46.74 -6.61 92.66
CA VAL A 61 46.39 -6.66 91.24
C VAL A 61 44.98 -7.24 91.10
N ASP A 62 44.16 -6.65 90.24
CA ASP A 62 42.80 -7.10 90.01
C ASP A 62 42.83 -8.55 89.50
N PRO A 63 42.09 -9.49 90.13
CA PRO A 63 42.07 -10.86 89.69
C PRO A 63 41.42 -10.97 88.31
N THR A 64 41.75 -12.02 87.57
CA THR A 64 41.03 -12.37 86.32
C THR A 64 40.19 -13.62 86.55
N LYS A 65 39.10 -13.78 85.79
CA LYS A 65 38.24 -14.96 85.83
C LYS A 65 38.04 -15.46 84.42
N THR A 66 38.35 -16.73 84.19
CA THR A 66 38.25 -17.34 82.87
C THR A 66 36.81 -17.27 82.38
N GLU A 67 36.61 -16.74 81.18
CA GLU A 67 35.31 -16.73 80.52
C GLU A 67 34.81 -18.16 80.29
N THR A 68 33.49 -18.34 80.27
CA THR A 68 32.85 -19.56 79.80
C THR A 68 32.35 -19.35 78.38
N ALA A 69 31.91 -20.42 77.71
CA ALA A 69 31.33 -20.32 76.36
C ALA A 69 30.14 -19.34 76.28
N THR A 70 29.45 -19.07 77.39
CA THR A 70 28.23 -18.25 77.45
C THR A 70 28.37 -16.94 78.23
N GLU A 71 29.37 -16.83 79.11
CA GLU A 71 29.52 -15.72 80.06
C GLU A 71 30.96 -15.22 80.12
N GLY A 72 31.15 -13.93 79.84
CA GLY A 72 32.36 -13.18 80.14
C GLY A 72 32.28 -12.51 81.52
N PHE A 73 33.40 -12.39 82.23
CA PHE A 73 33.44 -11.82 83.59
C PHE A 73 34.38 -10.61 83.66
N VAL A 74 33.86 -9.47 84.10
CA VAL A 74 34.63 -8.23 84.34
C VAL A 74 34.75 -7.98 85.84
N PHE A 75 35.97 -7.77 86.34
CA PHE A 75 36.21 -7.50 87.75
C PHE A 75 35.68 -6.11 88.14
N ALA A 76 34.71 -6.08 89.04
CA ALA A 76 34.04 -4.85 89.48
C ALA A 76 34.67 -4.22 90.74
N GLY A 77 35.46 -4.99 91.50
CA GLY A 77 36.13 -4.53 92.72
C GLY A 77 36.11 -5.54 93.86
N TRP A 78 36.73 -5.14 94.97
CA TRP A 78 36.77 -5.90 96.24
C TRP A 78 35.71 -5.35 97.20
N TYR A 79 34.97 -6.23 97.87
CA TYR A 79 33.83 -5.87 98.71
C TYR A 79 33.90 -6.57 100.07
N THR A 80 33.30 -5.96 101.09
CA THR A 80 33.13 -6.62 102.38
C THR A 80 31.85 -7.46 102.38
N SER A 81 31.74 -8.40 103.31
CA SER A 81 30.54 -9.22 103.46
C SER A 81 30.29 -9.53 104.94
N THR A 82 29.02 -9.53 105.34
CA THR A 82 28.58 -9.90 106.70
C THR A 82 28.28 -11.40 106.84
N ASP A 83 28.31 -12.15 105.74
CA ASP A 83 27.82 -13.53 105.63
C ASP A 83 28.78 -14.43 104.82
N ARG A 84 30.08 -14.10 104.84
CA ARG A 84 31.18 -14.87 104.20
C ARG A 84 31.10 -14.96 102.68
N GLY A 85 30.61 -13.93 102.01
CA GLY A 85 30.68 -13.74 100.56
C GLY A 85 29.36 -13.93 99.81
N THR A 86 28.26 -14.25 100.49
CA THR A 86 26.94 -14.42 99.85
C THR A 86 26.22 -13.09 99.60
N THR A 87 26.40 -12.11 100.48
CA THR A 87 25.89 -10.74 100.34
C THR A 87 27.06 -9.77 100.46
N LEU A 88 27.42 -9.14 99.33
CA LEU A 88 28.48 -8.15 99.27
C LEU A 88 27.95 -6.76 99.63
N SER A 89 28.79 -5.92 100.23
CA SER A 89 28.49 -4.52 100.46
C SER A 89 28.11 -3.79 99.16
N GLU A 90 27.32 -2.73 99.25
CA GLU A 90 26.92 -1.95 98.06
C GLU A 90 28.11 -1.22 97.43
N THR A 91 29.02 -0.73 98.28
CA THR A 91 30.24 -0.04 97.87
C THR A 91 31.46 -0.96 97.98
N ALA A 92 32.39 -0.78 97.03
CA ALA A 92 33.66 -1.47 97.06
C ALA A 92 34.48 -0.99 98.28
N PHE A 93 35.31 -1.87 98.82
CA PHE A 93 36.22 -1.57 99.90
C PHE A 93 37.23 -0.51 99.47
N ASP A 94 37.28 0.59 100.22
CA ASP A 94 38.28 1.64 100.04
C ASP A 94 39.56 1.24 100.77
N PHE A 95 40.62 0.98 100.00
CA PHE A 95 41.95 0.64 100.53
C PHE A 95 42.62 1.78 101.29
N ASN A 96 42.03 2.97 101.34
CA ASN A 96 42.44 4.03 102.27
C ASN A 96 41.91 3.84 103.70
N THR A 97 41.10 2.82 103.94
CA THR A 97 40.55 2.51 105.27
C THR A 97 41.62 1.86 106.16
N ALA A 98 41.80 2.38 107.38
CA ALA A 98 42.69 1.80 108.38
C ALA A 98 42.18 0.44 108.87
N ILE A 99 43.06 -0.57 108.92
CA ILE A 99 42.74 -1.92 109.37
C ILE A 99 42.78 -1.96 110.90
N LYS A 100 41.63 -2.30 111.51
CA LYS A 100 41.44 -2.36 112.98
C LYS A 100 41.02 -3.75 113.47
N GLY A 101 41.02 -4.73 112.58
CA GLY A 101 40.59 -6.11 112.80
C GLY A 101 40.86 -6.96 111.56
N ASP A 102 40.89 -8.27 111.73
CA ASP A 102 40.95 -9.20 110.60
C ASP A 102 39.75 -8.98 109.67
N ILE A 103 39.99 -8.92 108.37
CA ILE A 103 38.95 -8.65 107.36
C ILE A 103 39.14 -9.56 106.16
N THR A 104 38.04 -10.02 105.56
CA THR A 104 38.04 -10.72 104.28
C THR A 104 37.32 -9.87 103.24
N LEU A 105 37.99 -9.67 102.10
CA LEU A 105 37.47 -8.94 100.94
C LEU A 105 37.15 -9.93 99.82
N TYR A 106 35.97 -9.78 99.21
CA TYR A 106 35.43 -10.67 98.20
C TYR A 106 35.34 -9.95 96.85
N ALA A 107 35.80 -10.61 95.78
CA ALA A 107 35.70 -10.08 94.42
C ALA A 107 34.24 -10.07 93.94
N LYS A 108 33.82 -8.97 93.29
CA LYS A 108 32.55 -8.90 92.55
C LYS A 108 32.83 -8.91 91.05
N TRP A 109 31.99 -9.63 90.31
CA TRP A 109 32.10 -9.78 88.86
C TRP A 109 30.83 -9.26 88.18
N THR A 110 30.99 -8.48 87.12
CA THR A 110 29.91 -8.14 86.18
C THR A 110 29.94 -9.18 85.05
N VAL A 111 28.78 -9.77 84.76
CA VAL A 111 28.64 -10.80 83.71
C VAL A 111 28.23 -10.13 82.39
N ASN A 112 28.97 -10.40 81.31
CA ASN A 112 28.63 -9.99 79.95
C ASN A 112 28.28 -11.22 79.12
N ALA A 113 27.32 -11.08 78.21
CA ALA A 113 26.99 -12.14 77.25
C ALA A 113 28.04 -12.18 76.13
N VAL A 114 28.49 -13.39 75.77
CA VAL A 114 29.34 -13.60 74.58
C VAL A 114 28.50 -13.43 73.32
N THR A 115 29.00 -12.69 72.33
CA THR A 115 28.33 -12.46 71.05
C THR A 115 29.23 -12.83 69.88
N HIS A 116 28.62 -13.32 68.79
CA HIS A 116 29.27 -13.71 67.54
C HIS A 116 28.73 -12.90 66.38
N THR A 117 29.55 -12.72 65.35
CA THR A 117 29.24 -11.92 64.17
C THR A 117 28.88 -12.83 63.01
N VAL A 118 27.72 -12.58 62.40
CA VAL A 118 27.28 -13.22 61.17
C VAL A 118 27.43 -12.23 60.02
N THR A 119 28.29 -12.57 59.06
CA THR A 119 28.60 -11.74 57.89
C THR A 119 28.04 -12.36 56.61
N PHE A 120 27.63 -11.54 55.65
CA PHE A 120 27.02 -11.97 54.39
C PHE A 120 27.83 -11.47 53.18
N ASP A 121 28.32 -12.39 52.36
CA ASP A 121 29.04 -12.10 51.12
C ASP A 121 28.19 -12.54 49.92
N THR A 122 27.71 -11.59 49.13
CA THR A 122 26.83 -11.85 47.98
C THR A 122 27.56 -12.43 46.76
N LYS A 123 28.89 -12.61 46.82
CA LYS A 123 29.71 -13.15 45.72
C LYS A 123 29.43 -12.48 44.37
N GLY A 124 29.47 -11.15 44.37
CA GLY A 124 29.24 -10.32 43.18
C GLY A 124 27.76 -10.08 42.85
N GLY A 125 26.86 -10.35 43.78
CA GLY A 125 25.46 -9.91 43.71
C GLY A 125 25.28 -8.45 44.14
N SER A 126 24.07 -8.11 44.57
CA SER A 126 23.67 -6.82 45.10
C SER A 126 24.47 -6.46 46.36
N THR A 127 24.26 -5.25 46.88
CA THR A 127 24.86 -4.80 48.15
C THR A 127 24.66 -5.84 49.26
N SER A 128 25.75 -6.21 49.95
CA SER A 128 25.69 -7.17 51.05
C SER A 128 24.71 -6.72 52.15
N PRO A 129 23.92 -7.65 52.70
CA PRO A 129 23.14 -7.39 53.91
C PRO A 129 24.02 -6.89 55.06
N ALA A 130 23.43 -6.11 55.98
CA ALA A 130 24.11 -5.69 57.20
C ALA A 130 24.53 -6.90 58.05
N GLU A 131 25.71 -6.80 58.68
CA GLU A 131 26.19 -7.81 59.62
C GLU A 131 25.27 -7.90 60.85
N GLN A 132 25.20 -9.10 61.44
CA GLN A 132 24.39 -9.34 62.63
C GLN A 132 25.27 -9.74 63.81
N THR A 133 25.05 -9.12 64.96
CA THR A 133 25.68 -9.50 66.24
C THR A 133 24.71 -10.37 67.04
N ILE A 134 25.04 -11.64 67.20
CA ILE A 134 24.17 -12.68 67.77
C ILE A 134 24.73 -13.15 69.11
N VAL A 135 23.92 -13.14 70.17
CA VAL A 135 24.31 -13.74 71.46
C VAL A 135 24.57 -15.23 71.28
N HIS A 136 25.64 -15.76 71.86
CA HIS A 136 26.04 -17.17 71.74
C HIS A 136 24.86 -18.13 72.00
N GLY A 137 24.67 -19.08 71.08
CA GLY A 137 23.58 -20.06 71.11
C GLY A 137 22.23 -19.55 70.58
N LYS A 138 22.13 -18.29 70.12
CA LYS A 138 20.94 -17.76 69.45
C LYS A 138 21.05 -17.89 67.93
N LYS A 139 19.93 -17.69 67.23
CA LYS A 139 19.80 -17.86 65.77
C LYS A 139 19.99 -16.54 65.05
N ALA A 140 20.56 -16.59 63.84
CA ALA A 140 20.61 -15.45 62.94
C ALA A 140 19.27 -15.25 62.22
N THR A 141 18.97 -14.02 61.78
CA THR A 141 17.78 -13.75 60.95
C THR A 141 18.16 -13.86 59.47
N LYS A 142 17.37 -14.58 58.66
CA LYS A 142 17.60 -14.66 57.21
C LYS A 142 17.44 -13.27 56.57
N PRO A 143 18.44 -12.74 55.83
CA PRO A 143 18.28 -11.50 55.08
C PRO A 143 17.39 -11.70 53.84
N ALA A 144 17.01 -10.60 53.19
CA ALA A 144 16.38 -10.68 51.87
C ALA A 144 17.31 -11.38 50.86
N ASP A 145 16.73 -12.14 49.94
CA ASP A 145 17.51 -12.84 48.90
C ASP A 145 18.19 -11.77 48.01
N PRO A 146 19.52 -11.83 47.82
CA PRO A 146 20.22 -10.89 46.98
C PRO A 146 19.85 -11.13 45.51
N THR A 147 20.02 -10.11 44.67
CA THR A 147 19.95 -10.24 43.21
C THR A 147 21.36 -10.16 42.63
N LYS A 148 21.57 -10.71 41.43
CA LYS A 148 22.82 -10.54 40.68
C LYS A 148 22.46 -10.02 39.30
N ALA A 149 23.15 -8.97 38.86
CA ALA A 149 22.90 -8.39 37.55
C ALA A 149 23.14 -9.46 36.48
N GLU A 150 22.15 -9.63 35.61
CA GLU A 150 22.29 -10.45 34.42
C GLU A 150 23.27 -9.76 33.45
N THR A 151 23.99 -10.55 32.67
CA THR A 151 24.75 -10.07 31.51
C THR A 151 23.91 -10.31 30.26
N GLU A 152 24.37 -9.82 29.10
CA GLU A 152 23.68 -10.09 27.83
C GLU A 152 23.52 -11.59 27.55
N THR A 153 24.39 -12.45 28.11
CA THR A 153 24.42 -13.89 27.84
C THR A 153 24.07 -14.78 29.04
N GLU A 154 24.15 -14.26 30.27
CA GLU A 154 24.03 -15.05 31.50
C GLU A 154 22.99 -14.43 32.44
N ALA A 155 21.99 -15.23 32.81
CA ALA A 155 21.05 -14.93 33.88
C ALA A 155 21.43 -15.72 35.14
N PHE A 156 21.25 -15.14 36.33
CA PHE A 156 21.63 -15.77 37.60
C PHE A 156 20.44 -15.89 38.54
N VAL A 157 20.19 -17.10 39.05
CA VAL A 157 19.16 -17.38 40.06
C VAL A 157 19.82 -17.63 41.41
N PHE A 158 19.36 -16.96 42.46
CA PHE A 158 19.87 -17.15 43.82
C PHE A 158 19.47 -18.53 44.36
N ALA A 159 20.46 -19.40 44.63
CA ALA A 159 20.24 -20.76 45.10
C ALA A 159 20.20 -20.85 46.65
N GLY A 160 20.75 -19.88 47.37
CA GLY A 160 20.77 -19.84 48.82
C GLY A 160 22.08 -19.29 49.41
N TRP A 161 22.13 -19.24 50.74
CA TRP A 161 23.31 -18.90 51.53
C TRP A 161 24.05 -20.16 51.97
N TYR A 162 25.37 -20.19 51.92
CA TYR A 162 26.19 -21.37 52.17
C TYR A 162 27.38 -21.04 53.07
N THR A 163 27.86 -22.03 53.81
CA THR A 163 29.12 -21.91 54.56
C THR A 163 30.29 -22.31 53.66
N SER A 164 31.51 -22.01 54.11
CA SER A 164 32.72 -22.35 53.36
C SER A 164 33.87 -22.70 54.31
N THR A 165 34.72 -23.64 53.88
CA THR A 165 35.92 -24.06 54.60
C THR A 165 37.18 -23.31 54.19
N ASP A 166 37.11 -22.48 53.15
CA ASP A 166 38.25 -21.86 52.47
C ASP A 166 37.97 -20.39 52.05
N ARG A 167 37.25 -19.65 52.90
CA ARG A 167 36.92 -18.21 52.69
C ARG A 167 36.10 -17.94 51.42
N GLY A 168 35.20 -18.87 51.09
CA GLY A 168 34.16 -18.72 50.09
C GLY A 168 34.53 -19.22 48.69
N THR A 169 35.58 -20.03 48.53
CA THR A 169 35.92 -20.63 47.22
C THR A 169 35.25 -22.00 47.02
N THR A 170 35.15 -22.79 48.08
CA THR A 170 34.41 -24.06 48.14
C THR A 170 33.25 -23.89 49.10
N LEU A 171 32.04 -23.84 48.54
CA LEU A 171 30.80 -23.74 49.30
C LEU A 171 30.33 -25.13 49.72
N SER A 172 29.63 -25.23 50.85
CA SER A 172 28.95 -26.45 51.27
C SER A 172 27.95 -26.94 50.20
N ASP A 173 27.64 -28.24 50.21
CA ASP A 173 26.64 -28.80 49.29
C ASP A 173 25.21 -28.41 49.69
N THR A 174 24.98 -28.21 50.99
CA THR A 174 23.69 -27.81 51.56
C THR A 174 23.70 -26.33 51.94
N ALA A 175 22.59 -25.65 51.68
CA ALA A 175 22.39 -24.27 52.12
C ALA A 175 22.37 -24.20 53.66
N PHE A 176 22.84 -23.08 54.19
CA PHE A 176 22.82 -22.78 55.61
C PHE A 176 21.37 -22.67 56.11
N ASP A 177 21.08 -23.42 57.16
CA ASP A 177 19.80 -23.37 57.86
C ASP A 177 19.83 -22.28 58.94
N PHE A 178 19.02 -21.23 58.77
CA PHE A 178 18.93 -20.13 59.74
C PHE A 178 18.29 -20.53 61.07
N ASP A 179 17.78 -21.75 61.20
CA ASP A 179 17.42 -22.34 62.49
C ASP A 179 18.62 -22.89 63.28
N THR A 180 19.82 -22.85 62.73
CA THR A 180 21.08 -23.24 63.40
C THR A 180 21.50 -22.20 64.43
N ALA A 181 21.92 -22.67 65.62
CA ALA A 181 22.47 -21.81 66.67
C ALA A 181 23.87 -21.29 66.27
N ILE A 182 24.14 -20.00 66.53
CA ILE A 182 25.43 -19.38 66.27
C ILE A 182 26.33 -19.53 67.50
N GLU A 183 27.39 -20.30 67.36
CA GLU A 183 28.33 -20.61 68.45
C GLU A 183 29.70 -19.93 68.28
N GLU A 184 30.01 -19.46 67.08
CA GLU A 184 31.23 -18.73 66.70
C GLU A 184 30.93 -17.74 65.56
N ASP A 185 31.88 -16.84 65.25
CA ASP A 185 31.79 -15.95 64.09
C ASP A 185 31.69 -16.75 62.79
N ILE A 186 30.75 -16.37 61.91
CA ILE A 186 30.50 -17.08 60.65
C ILE A 186 30.29 -16.11 59.48
N THR A 187 30.75 -16.52 58.30
CA THR A 187 30.45 -15.85 57.03
C THR A 187 29.61 -16.76 56.15
N LEU A 188 28.49 -16.24 55.67
CA LEU A 188 27.59 -16.90 54.73
C LEU A 188 27.78 -16.32 53.33
N TYR A 189 27.91 -17.19 52.33
CA TYR A 189 28.20 -16.85 50.94
C TYR A 189 27.02 -17.19 50.04
N ALA A 190 26.63 -16.29 49.16
CA ALA A 190 25.59 -16.54 48.16
C ALA A 190 26.07 -17.53 47.08
N LYS A 191 25.20 -18.47 46.70
CA LYS A 191 25.40 -19.35 45.54
C LYS A 191 24.41 -19.00 44.43
N TRP A 192 24.90 -19.02 43.19
CA TRP A 192 24.14 -18.65 42.00
C TRP A 192 24.04 -19.84 41.04
N THR A 193 22.85 -20.09 40.51
CA THR A 193 22.63 -20.99 39.38
C THR A 193 22.61 -20.17 38.10
N GLU A 194 23.44 -20.53 37.13
CA GLU A 194 23.55 -19.85 35.84
C GLU A 194 22.53 -20.41 34.84
N ASN A 195 21.77 -19.53 34.20
CA ASN A 195 20.81 -19.83 33.15
C ASN A 195 21.18 -19.05 31.89
N ALA A 196 20.94 -19.66 30.72
CA ALA A 196 21.08 -18.94 29.46
C ALA A 196 19.92 -17.94 29.27
N VAL A 197 20.24 -16.72 28.83
CA VAL A 197 19.23 -15.74 28.40
C VAL A 197 18.56 -16.25 27.13
N THR A 198 17.22 -16.17 27.04
CA THR A 198 16.44 -16.58 25.88
C THR A 198 15.49 -15.49 25.42
N HIS A 199 15.28 -15.39 24.11
CA HIS A 199 14.38 -14.45 23.45
C HIS A 199 13.29 -15.17 22.66
N THR A 200 12.14 -14.52 22.53
CA THR A 200 11.00 -15.05 21.79
C THR A 200 10.92 -14.43 20.40
N VAL A 201 10.81 -15.28 19.38
CA VAL A 201 10.52 -14.91 17.99
C VAL A 201 9.07 -15.28 17.69
N THR A 202 8.25 -14.30 17.35
CA THR A 202 6.83 -14.46 17.04
C THR A 202 6.54 -14.13 15.57
N PHE A 203 5.52 -14.76 15.00
CA PHE A 203 5.18 -14.64 13.57
C PHE A 203 3.72 -14.18 13.39
N ASP A 204 3.50 -13.04 12.75
CA ASP A 204 2.18 -12.51 12.41
C ASP A 204 1.97 -12.60 10.89
N THR A 205 1.03 -13.44 10.47
CA THR A 205 0.77 -13.70 9.04
C THR A 205 -0.02 -12.59 8.34
N LYS A 206 -0.44 -11.54 9.05
CA LYS A 206 -1.21 -10.40 8.50
C LYS A 206 -2.46 -10.84 7.71
N GLY A 207 -3.25 -11.68 8.36
CA GLY A 207 -4.48 -12.24 7.78
C GLY A 207 -4.23 -13.35 6.75
N GLY A 208 -3.06 -13.99 6.81
CA GLY A 208 -2.80 -15.25 6.12
C GLY A 208 -3.29 -16.47 6.90
N SER A 209 -2.65 -17.61 6.69
CA SER A 209 -2.91 -18.86 7.39
C SER A 209 -2.64 -18.74 8.89
N MET A 210 -2.94 -19.81 9.64
CA MET A 210 -2.57 -19.91 11.05
C MET A 210 -1.09 -19.56 11.24
N SER A 211 -0.80 -18.70 12.21
CA SER A 211 0.56 -18.27 12.52
C SER A 211 1.46 -19.47 12.85
N PRO A 212 2.71 -19.49 12.36
CA PRO A 212 3.71 -20.44 12.83
C PRO A 212 3.86 -20.40 14.36
N ALA A 213 4.28 -21.53 14.94
CA ALA A 213 4.58 -21.61 16.36
C ALA A 213 5.71 -20.62 16.73
N GLU A 214 5.60 -19.99 17.89
CA GLU A 214 6.65 -19.13 18.43
C GLU A 214 7.92 -19.94 18.74
N GLN A 215 9.08 -19.28 18.64
CA GLN A 215 10.37 -19.91 18.91
C GLN A 215 11.05 -19.24 20.10
N THR A 216 11.59 -20.05 21.01
CA THR A 216 12.43 -19.60 22.12
C THR A 216 13.90 -19.83 21.75
N ILE A 217 14.65 -18.74 21.57
CA ILE A 217 16.02 -18.75 21.04
C ILE A 217 16.99 -18.29 22.13
N VAL A 218 18.03 -19.07 22.41
CA VAL A 218 19.12 -18.64 23.32
C VAL A 218 19.81 -17.41 22.73
N HIS A 219 20.16 -16.43 23.56
CA HIS A 219 20.81 -15.18 23.15
C HIS A 219 21.98 -15.44 22.20
N GLY A 220 22.01 -14.71 21.08
CA GLY A 220 23.05 -14.81 20.05
C GLY A 220 22.92 -16.02 19.12
N LYS A 221 21.89 -16.87 19.28
CA LYS A 221 21.58 -17.95 18.33
C LYS A 221 20.60 -17.47 17.26
N LYS A 222 20.47 -18.26 16.19
CA LYS A 222 19.64 -17.97 15.02
C LYS A 222 18.25 -18.59 15.16
N ALA A 223 17.24 -17.90 14.65
CA ALA A 223 15.89 -18.46 14.51
C ALA A 223 15.82 -19.39 13.28
N THR A 224 14.88 -20.34 13.27
CA THR A 224 14.61 -21.17 12.09
C THR A 224 13.51 -20.53 11.23
N LYS A 225 13.71 -20.42 9.91
CA LYS A 225 12.66 -19.91 9.02
C LYS A 225 11.44 -20.87 9.05
N PRO A 226 10.22 -20.39 9.35
CA PRO A 226 9.02 -21.22 9.28
C PRO A 226 8.64 -21.52 7.82
N ALA A 227 7.70 -22.45 7.60
CA ALA A 227 7.10 -22.62 6.28
C ALA A 227 6.41 -21.32 5.83
N ASP A 228 6.49 -21.01 4.54
CA ASP A 228 5.88 -19.81 3.98
C ASP A 228 4.35 -19.89 4.17
N PRO A 229 3.72 -18.86 4.78
CA PRO A 229 2.28 -18.86 5.01
C PRO A 229 1.52 -18.73 3.68
N THR A 230 0.24 -19.13 3.68
CA THR A 230 -0.66 -18.93 2.53
C THR A 230 -1.79 -17.98 2.91
N LYS A 231 -2.29 -17.16 1.98
CA LYS A 231 -3.45 -16.30 2.20
C LYS A 231 -4.53 -16.64 1.18
N GLN A 232 -5.75 -16.84 1.65
CA GLN A 232 -6.87 -17.24 0.80
C GLN A 232 -7.17 -16.13 -0.22
N ALA A 233 -7.23 -16.49 -1.49
CA ALA A 233 -7.65 -15.57 -2.54
C ALA A 233 -9.12 -15.17 -2.35
N THR A 234 -9.44 -13.93 -2.72
CA THR A 234 -10.81 -13.45 -2.84
C THR A 234 -11.23 -13.52 -4.31
N GLU A 235 -12.48 -13.15 -4.61
CA GLU A 235 -12.97 -13.02 -5.99
C GLU A 235 -12.25 -11.90 -6.76
N THR A 236 -11.65 -10.94 -6.04
CA THR A 236 -11.01 -9.74 -6.63
C THR A 236 -9.49 -9.73 -6.53
N GLU A 237 -8.91 -10.47 -5.58
CA GLU A 237 -7.49 -10.38 -5.23
C GLU A 237 -6.89 -11.76 -4.99
N THR A 238 -5.67 -11.94 -5.52
CA THR A 238 -4.79 -13.06 -5.17
C THR A 238 -3.58 -12.54 -4.44
N TYR A 239 -3.05 -13.33 -3.51
CA TYR A 239 -1.98 -12.92 -2.63
C TYR A 239 -0.78 -13.86 -2.77
N ILE A 240 0.40 -13.29 -3.03
CA ILE A 240 1.66 -14.02 -3.07
C ILE A 240 2.48 -13.60 -1.86
N PHE A 241 2.90 -14.59 -1.05
CA PHE A 241 3.78 -14.33 0.09
C PHE A 241 5.15 -13.88 -0.43
N ASP A 242 5.62 -12.73 0.05
CA ASP A 242 6.91 -12.18 -0.33
C ASP A 242 8.00 -12.64 0.67
N ASN A 243 7.96 -12.13 1.90
CA ASN A 243 8.86 -12.55 2.97
C ASN A 243 8.38 -12.10 4.36
N TRP A 244 9.20 -12.36 5.38
CA TRP A 244 9.06 -11.88 6.76
C TRP A 244 9.83 -10.57 6.97
N TYR A 245 9.23 -9.61 7.67
CA TYR A 245 9.78 -8.27 7.91
C TYR A 245 9.63 -7.88 9.39
N THR A 246 10.38 -6.87 9.85
CA THR A 246 10.33 -6.43 11.26
C THR A 246 9.32 -5.32 11.50
N SER A 247 8.96 -4.57 10.46
CA SER A 247 7.92 -3.54 10.55
C SER A 247 6.52 -4.14 10.68
N THR A 248 5.70 -3.48 11.50
CA THR A 248 4.30 -3.83 11.73
C THR A 248 3.41 -3.65 10.50
N ASP A 249 3.86 -2.88 9.50
CA ASP A 249 3.20 -2.72 8.20
C ASP A 249 3.57 -3.82 7.18
N GLY A 250 4.43 -4.77 7.58
CA GLY A 250 4.95 -5.83 6.71
C GLY A 250 5.84 -5.28 5.59
N GLY A 251 6.62 -4.24 5.83
CA GLY A 251 7.55 -3.66 4.86
C GLY A 251 6.85 -2.92 3.71
N ALA A 252 5.67 -2.34 3.96
CA ALA A 252 4.94 -1.53 2.98
C ALA A 252 5.67 -0.20 2.66
N THR A 253 6.56 0.24 3.55
CA THR A 253 7.54 1.29 3.27
C THR A 253 8.68 0.75 2.39
N LEU A 254 8.86 1.33 1.19
CA LEU A 254 9.74 0.85 0.09
C LEU A 254 11.24 0.68 0.42
N SER A 255 11.69 0.86 1.66
CA SER A 255 13.10 0.79 2.06
C SER A 255 13.45 -0.30 3.08
N GLU A 256 12.51 -1.16 3.47
CA GLU A 256 12.81 -2.25 4.41
C GLU A 256 13.29 -3.51 3.68
N THR A 257 14.38 -4.09 4.15
CA THR A 257 14.88 -5.39 3.70
C THR A 257 14.21 -6.51 4.47
N ALA A 258 13.93 -7.63 3.80
CA ALA A 258 13.40 -8.83 4.46
C ALA A 258 14.31 -9.28 5.62
N PHE A 259 13.72 -9.85 6.67
CA PHE A 259 14.45 -10.38 7.81
C PHE A 259 15.34 -11.55 7.38
N ASP A 260 16.63 -11.44 7.69
CA ASP A 260 17.61 -12.49 7.43
C ASP A 260 17.67 -13.45 8.63
N PHE A 261 17.24 -14.70 8.43
CA PHE A 261 17.26 -15.75 9.46
C PHE A 261 18.68 -16.20 9.84
N ASP A 262 19.72 -15.75 9.12
CA ASP A 262 21.10 -15.88 9.57
C ASP A 262 21.52 -14.83 10.62
N THR A 263 20.64 -13.88 10.94
CA THR A 263 20.84 -12.88 12.00
C THR A 263 20.72 -13.50 13.39
N ALA A 264 21.66 -13.17 14.27
CA ALA A 264 21.61 -13.59 15.67
C ALA A 264 20.51 -12.83 16.43
N ILE A 265 19.73 -13.55 17.24
CA ILE A 265 18.66 -12.96 18.05
C ILE A 265 19.24 -12.45 19.37
N SER A 266 19.17 -11.13 19.58
CA SER A 266 19.62 -10.45 20.80
C SER A 266 18.47 -9.94 21.68
N ASP A 267 17.24 -9.92 21.17
CA ASP A 267 16.04 -9.40 21.82
C ASP A 267 14.78 -10.12 21.31
N ASN A 268 13.66 -9.97 22.03
CA ASN A 268 12.36 -10.42 21.55
C ASN A 268 11.98 -9.69 20.25
N ILE A 269 11.51 -10.44 19.24
CA ILE A 269 11.16 -9.90 17.94
C ILE A 269 9.86 -10.49 17.41
N THR A 270 9.07 -9.66 16.73
CA THR A 270 7.91 -10.10 15.95
C THR A 270 8.22 -9.90 14.47
N LEU A 271 8.02 -10.95 13.68
CA LEU A 271 8.16 -10.94 12.24
C LEU A 271 6.79 -10.93 11.58
N TYR A 272 6.60 -10.02 10.63
CA TYR A 272 5.34 -9.77 9.94
C TYR A 272 5.42 -10.22 8.48
N ALA A 273 4.43 -10.98 8.03
CA ALA A 273 4.34 -11.43 6.65
C ALA A 273 3.97 -10.28 5.70
N LYS A 274 4.65 -10.18 4.56
CA LYS A 274 4.31 -9.28 3.46
C LYS A 274 3.65 -10.03 2.31
N TRP A 275 2.65 -9.40 1.70
CA TRP A 275 1.88 -9.96 0.59
C TRP A 275 1.95 -9.04 -0.63
N THR A 276 2.30 -9.61 -1.79
CA THR A 276 2.07 -8.96 -3.09
C THR A 276 0.63 -9.25 -3.52
N VAL A 277 -0.14 -8.19 -3.80
CA VAL A 277 -1.54 -8.28 -4.22
C VAL A 277 -1.63 -8.20 -5.73
N ASN A 278 -2.19 -9.23 -6.34
CA ASN A 278 -2.52 -9.25 -7.77
C ASN A 278 -4.04 -9.16 -7.92
N VAL A 279 -4.51 -8.14 -8.63
CA VAL A 279 -5.94 -7.98 -8.94
C VAL A 279 -6.36 -8.94 -10.04
N VAL A 280 -7.53 -9.56 -9.88
CA VAL A 280 -8.12 -10.42 -10.92
C VAL A 280 -8.66 -9.53 -12.03
N THR A 281 -8.33 -9.85 -13.29
CA THR A 281 -8.79 -9.10 -14.47
C THR A 281 -9.39 -10.04 -15.51
N HIS A 282 -10.37 -9.52 -16.25
CA HIS A 282 -11.07 -10.19 -17.35
C HIS A 282 -10.91 -9.44 -18.65
N THR A 283 -11.06 -10.15 -19.75
CA THR A 283 -10.94 -9.62 -21.11
C THR A 283 -12.32 -9.48 -21.74
N VAL A 284 -12.58 -8.31 -22.31
CA VAL A 284 -13.76 -8.00 -23.12
C VAL A 284 -13.30 -7.86 -24.57
N THR A 285 -13.78 -8.73 -25.46
CA THR A 285 -13.45 -8.71 -26.89
C THR A 285 -14.65 -8.31 -27.74
N PHE A 286 -14.37 -7.72 -28.91
CA PHE A 286 -15.39 -7.19 -29.81
C PHE A 286 -15.23 -7.75 -31.23
N ASP A 287 -16.30 -8.34 -31.76
CA ASP A 287 -16.38 -8.82 -33.14
C ASP A 287 -17.51 -8.10 -33.89
N THR A 288 -17.14 -7.32 -34.90
CA THR A 288 -18.09 -6.49 -35.67
C THR A 288 -18.94 -7.28 -36.66
N LYS A 289 -18.76 -8.61 -36.78
CA LYS A 289 -19.52 -9.48 -37.69
C LYS A 289 -19.59 -8.94 -39.12
N GLY A 290 -18.42 -8.61 -39.66
CA GLY A 290 -18.25 -8.08 -41.01
C GLY A 290 -18.59 -6.59 -41.15
N GLY A 291 -18.58 -5.84 -40.04
CA GLY A 291 -18.58 -4.39 -40.05
C GLY A 291 -17.17 -3.82 -40.23
N SER A 292 -16.97 -2.60 -39.72
CA SER A 292 -15.69 -1.90 -39.66
C SER A 292 -14.67 -2.66 -38.82
N THR A 293 -13.45 -2.13 -38.75
CA THR A 293 -12.39 -2.68 -37.89
C THR A 293 -12.89 -2.86 -36.46
N SER A 294 -12.65 -4.03 -35.87
CA SER A 294 -13.03 -4.32 -34.49
C SER A 294 -12.41 -3.32 -33.50
N PRO A 295 -13.17 -2.86 -32.50
CA PRO A 295 -12.62 -2.14 -31.36
C PRO A 295 -11.50 -2.92 -30.68
N ALA A 296 -10.58 -2.20 -30.03
CA ALA A 296 -9.55 -2.82 -29.21
C ALA A 296 -10.16 -3.60 -28.04
N GLU A 297 -9.53 -4.72 -27.68
CA GLU A 297 -9.88 -5.48 -26.48
C GLU A 297 -9.67 -4.64 -25.22
N GLN A 298 -10.47 -4.92 -24.19
CA GLN A 298 -10.37 -4.24 -22.90
C GLN A 298 -10.02 -5.24 -21.79
N THR A 299 -9.08 -4.86 -20.92
CA THR A 299 -8.75 -5.58 -19.69
C THR A 299 -9.42 -4.89 -18.52
N ILE A 300 -10.37 -5.57 -17.88
CA ILE A 300 -11.26 -5.02 -16.86
C ILE A 300 -10.97 -5.73 -15.53
N VAL A 301 -10.74 -4.98 -14.45
CA VAL A 301 -10.64 -5.57 -13.09
C VAL A 301 -11.97 -6.22 -12.72
N HIS A 302 -11.94 -7.40 -12.09
CA HIS A 302 -13.13 -8.14 -11.67
C HIS A 302 -14.14 -7.23 -10.95
N GLY A 303 -15.40 -7.25 -11.41
CA GLY A 303 -16.49 -6.45 -10.87
C GLY A 303 -16.62 -5.04 -11.45
N ASN A 304 -15.63 -4.55 -12.20
CA ASN A 304 -15.73 -3.26 -12.89
C ASN A 304 -16.52 -3.37 -14.21
N LYS A 305 -16.89 -2.22 -14.76
CA LYS A 305 -17.67 -2.09 -16.00
C LYS A 305 -16.76 -1.93 -17.22
N ALA A 306 -17.19 -2.46 -18.36
CA ALA A 306 -16.54 -2.21 -19.65
C ALA A 306 -16.96 -0.84 -20.21
N THR A 307 -16.10 -0.22 -21.03
CA THR A 307 -16.46 1.01 -21.74
C THR A 307 -17.12 0.67 -23.08
N LYS A 308 -18.27 1.28 -23.40
CA LYS A 308 -18.92 1.09 -24.71
C LYS A 308 -18.01 1.65 -25.83
N PRO A 309 -17.62 0.85 -26.83
CA PRO A 309 -16.88 1.37 -27.98
C PRO A 309 -17.78 2.20 -28.90
N ALA A 310 -17.19 2.93 -29.84
CA ALA A 310 -17.94 3.57 -30.92
C ALA A 310 -18.73 2.52 -31.73
N ASP A 311 -19.94 2.88 -32.17
CA ASP A 311 -20.78 1.97 -32.93
C ASP A 311 -20.11 1.64 -34.27
N PRO A 312 -19.94 0.34 -34.61
CA PRO A 312 -19.32 -0.03 -35.88
C PRO A 312 -20.23 0.33 -37.05
N ALA A 313 -19.63 0.53 -38.23
CA ALA A 313 -20.35 0.71 -39.49
C ALA A 313 -20.21 -0.53 -40.37
N LYS A 314 -21.19 -0.83 -41.22
CA LYS A 314 -21.11 -1.95 -42.18
C LYS A 314 -21.53 -1.46 -43.56
N THR A 315 -20.68 -1.71 -44.55
CA THR A 315 -20.90 -1.26 -45.92
C THR A 315 -22.14 -1.92 -46.52
N GLU A 316 -23.01 -1.13 -47.12
CA GLU A 316 -24.17 -1.62 -47.87
C GLU A 316 -23.73 -2.48 -49.07
N THR A 317 -24.57 -3.45 -49.45
CA THR A 317 -24.42 -4.16 -50.74
C THR A 317 -25.30 -3.50 -51.80
N GLU A 318 -25.36 -4.07 -53.00
CA GLU A 318 -26.28 -3.60 -54.05
C GLU A 318 -27.77 -3.78 -53.65
N THR A 319 -28.07 -4.71 -52.73
CA THR A 319 -29.43 -5.09 -52.36
C THR A 319 -29.77 -4.97 -50.89
N GLU A 320 -28.77 -4.76 -50.01
CA GLU A 320 -28.98 -4.77 -48.56
C GLU A 320 -28.31 -3.59 -47.86
N ALA A 321 -29.04 -2.97 -46.93
CA ALA A 321 -28.53 -1.99 -45.98
C ALA A 321 -28.48 -2.59 -44.57
N PHE A 322 -27.49 -2.17 -43.79
CA PHE A 322 -27.23 -2.70 -42.45
C PHE A 322 -27.28 -1.58 -41.41
N VAL A 323 -28.12 -1.74 -40.38
CA VAL A 323 -28.17 -0.83 -39.24
C VAL A 323 -27.66 -1.55 -38.00
N PHE A 324 -26.71 -0.96 -37.29
CA PHE A 324 -26.16 -1.52 -36.06
C PHE A 324 -27.24 -1.53 -34.97
N ALA A 325 -27.58 -2.73 -34.48
CA ALA A 325 -28.61 -2.91 -33.46
C ALA A 325 -28.04 -2.91 -32.03
N GLY A 326 -26.74 -3.17 -31.88
CA GLY A 326 -26.07 -3.23 -30.59
C GLY A 326 -25.02 -4.34 -30.51
N TRP A 327 -24.39 -4.42 -29.33
CA TRP A 327 -23.46 -5.50 -28.96
C TRP A 327 -24.22 -6.58 -28.20
N TYR A 328 -23.97 -7.84 -28.52
CA TYR A 328 -24.68 -8.98 -27.96
C TYR A 328 -23.69 -10.04 -27.51
N THR A 329 -24.04 -10.78 -26.48
CA THR A 329 -23.29 -11.99 -26.12
C THR A 329 -23.69 -13.13 -27.04
N SER A 330 -22.87 -14.17 -27.08
CA SER A 330 -23.22 -15.39 -27.79
C SER A 330 -23.28 -16.57 -26.83
N THR A 331 -24.27 -17.43 -27.04
CA THR A 331 -24.48 -18.67 -26.25
C THR A 331 -23.70 -19.86 -26.79
N ASP A 332 -23.16 -19.77 -28.02
CA ASP A 332 -22.50 -20.86 -28.75
C ASP A 332 -21.12 -20.49 -29.31
N GLY A 333 -20.56 -19.34 -28.93
CA GLY A 333 -19.23 -18.92 -29.38
C GLY A 333 -19.20 -18.13 -30.69
N GLY A 334 -20.33 -17.50 -31.06
CA GLY A 334 -20.37 -16.41 -32.03
C GLY A 334 -21.35 -16.58 -33.18
N THR A 335 -22.22 -17.60 -33.17
CA THR A 335 -23.20 -17.85 -34.24
C THR A 335 -24.62 -17.50 -33.84
N THR A 336 -25.01 -17.80 -32.60
CA THR A 336 -26.31 -17.42 -32.02
C THR A 336 -26.09 -16.30 -31.02
N LEU A 337 -26.67 -15.14 -31.31
CA LEU A 337 -26.59 -13.96 -30.44
C LEU A 337 -27.76 -13.95 -29.46
N SER A 338 -27.56 -13.35 -28.29
CA SER A 338 -28.64 -13.09 -27.34
C SER A 338 -29.76 -12.23 -27.96
N ASP A 339 -30.94 -12.28 -27.36
CA ASP A 339 -32.08 -11.45 -27.78
C ASP A 339 -31.96 -10.02 -27.23
N THR A 340 -31.36 -9.86 -26.06
CA THR A 340 -31.09 -8.57 -25.42
C THR A 340 -29.66 -8.11 -25.67
N ALA A 341 -29.51 -6.82 -26.00
CA ALA A 341 -28.21 -6.20 -26.13
C ALA A 341 -27.49 -6.19 -24.77
N PHE A 342 -26.17 -6.27 -24.82
CA PHE A 342 -25.31 -6.17 -23.65
C PHE A 342 -25.40 -4.77 -23.06
N ASP A 343 -25.70 -4.71 -21.76
CA ASP A 343 -25.70 -3.48 -20.99
C ASP A 343 -24.29 -3.23 -20.44
N PHE A 344 -23.65 -2.15 -20.89
CA PHE A 344 -22.30 -1.77 -20.46
C PHE A 344 -22.25 -1.27 -19.00
N ASP A 345 -23.40 -1.11 -18.33
CA ASP A 345 -23.46 -0.93 -16.89
C ASP A 345 -23.34 -2.24 -16.08
N THR A 346 -23.26 -3.40 -16.77
CA THR A 346 -23.06 -4.71 -16.14
C THR A 346 -21.61 -4.89 -15.67
N ALA A 347 -21.44 -5.37 -14.45
CA ALA A 347 -20.14 -5.74 -13.89
C ALA A 347 -19.54 -6.95 -14.64
N ILE A 348 -18.26 -6.86 -14.99
CA ILE A 348 -17.53 -7.95 -15.64
C ILE A 348 -16.95 -8.89 -14.59
N THR A 349 -17.50 -10.10 -14.51
CA THR A 349 -17.04 -11.15 -13.58
C THR A 349 -16.26 -12.27 -14.23
N ASP A 350 -16.26 -12.33 -15.57
CA ASP A 350 -15.59 -13.32 -16.40
C ASP A 350 -15.20 -12.72 -17.75
N ASN A 351 -14.31 -13.41 -18.48
CA ASN A 351 -14.02 -13.07 -19.88
C ASN A 351 -15.29 -13.13 -20.73
N ILE A 352 -15.51 -12.10 -21.55
CA ILE A 352 -16.72 -11.98 -22.38
C ILE A 352 -16.35 -11.56 -23.80
N SER A 353 -17.09 -12.11 -24.76
CA SER A 353 -17.00 -11.71 -26.17
C SER A 353 -18.32 -11.10 -26.60
N LEU A 354 -18.24 -9.90 -27.16
CA LEU A 354 -19.38 -9.14 -27.64
C LEU A 354 -19.36 -9.08 -29.16
N TYR A 355 -20.53 -9.33 -29.75
CA TYR A 355 -20.71 -9.45 -31.19
C TYR A 355 -21.72 -8.42 -31.68
N ALA A 356 -21.40 -7.74 -32.76
CA ALA A 356 -22.31 -6.79 -33.38
C ALA A 356 -23.49 -7.52 -34.03
N LYS A 357 -24.72 -7.05 -33.74
CA LYS A 357 -25.94 -7.47 -34.44
C LYS A 357 -26.35 -6.39 -35.42
N TRP A 358 -26.81 -6.83 -36.59
CA TRP A 358 -27.19 -5.94 -37.69
C TRP A 358 -28.66 -6.20 -38.07
N ASN A 359 -29.47 -5.15 -38.08
CA ASN A 359 -30.76 -5.18 -38.75
C ASN A 359 -30.51 -5.05 -40.25
N VAL A 360 -30.98 -6.03 -41.03
CA VAL A 360 -30.80 -6.09 -42.48
C VAL A 360 -32.08 -5.60 -43.15
N TYR A 361 -31.94 -4.65 -44.06
CA TYR A 361 -33.03 -4.09 -44.84
C TYR A 361 -32.76 -4.29 -46.33
N THR A 362 -33.76 -4.74 -47.08
CA THR A 362 -33.68 -4.75 -48.54
C THR A 362 -33.64 -3.31 -49.06
N ILE A 363 -32.71 -3.03 -49.97
CA ILE A 363 -32.63 -1.72 -50.61
C ILE A 363 -33.82 -1.55 -51.56
N GLU A 364 -34.60 -0.51 -51.34
CA GLU A 364 -35.71 -0.12 -52.19
C GLU A 364 -35.55 1.33 -52.64
N TYR A 365 -35.75 1.56 -53.95
CA TYR A 365 -35.62 2.88 -54.54
C TYR A 365 -36.98 3.59 -54.53
N ILE A 366 -37.03 4.74 -53.85
CA ILE A 366 -38.13 5.70 -53.99
C ILE A 366 -37.86 6.46 -55.29
N GLU A 367 -38.56 6.05 -56.36
CA GLU A 367 -38.49 6.73 -57.65
C GLU A 367 -39.31 8.01 -57.60
N LEU A 368 -38.64 9.15 -57.52
CA LEU A 368 -39.27 10.44 -57.76
C LEU A 368 -39.57 10.54 -59.25
N LYS A 369 -40.84 10.53 -59.65
CA LYS A 369 -41.18 10.58 -61.09
C LYS A 369 -41.03 11.98 -61.67
N ASP A 370 -41.01 12.99 -60.80
CA ASP A 370 -40.81 14.38 -61.14
C ASP A 370 -40.13 15.13 -60.00
N CYS A 371 -38.84 15.48 -60.16
CA CYS A 371 -38.13 16.32 -59.21
C CYS A 371 -38.54 17.81 -59.32
N SER A 372 -39.44 18.17 -60.25
CA SER A 372 -39.92 19.55 -60.43
C SER A 372 -40.52 20.11 -59.16
N ALA A 373 -41.11 19.28 -58.29
CA ALA A 373 -41.74 19.79 -57.09
C ALA A 373 -40.77 19.89 -55.88
N ILE A 374 -39.66 19.13 -55.83
CA ILE A 374 -38.54 19.45 -54.92
C ILE A 374 -37.90 20.75 -55.40
N ARG A 375 -37.70 20.89 -56.71
CA ARG A 375 -37.30 22.14 -57.34
C ARG A 375 -38.29 23.27 -57.06
N THR A 376 -39.60 23.03 -57.06
CA THR A 376 -40.62 24.04 -56.72
C THR A 376 -40.56 24.41 -55.25
N MET A 377 -40.25 23.47 -54.35
CA MET A 377 -39.97 23.79 -52.95
C MET A 377 -38.75 24.71 -52.84
N PHE A 378 -37.67 24.40 -53.55
CA PHE A 378 -36.51 25.29 -53.61
C PHE A 378 -36.87 26.66 -54.23
N GLU A 379 -37.61 26.70 -55.33
CA GLU A 379 -38.01 27.94 -56.02
C GLU A 379 -39.02 28.78 -55.22
N THR A 380 -39.93 28.16 -54.46
CA THR A 380 -40.87 28.86 -53.56
C THR A 380 -40.16 29.45 -52.34
N LEU A 381 -39.07 28.80 -51.93
CA LEU A 381 -38.09 29.34 -50.99
C LEU A 381 -37.19 30.41 -51.62
N CYS A 382 -37.29 30.79 -52.91
CA CYS A 382 -36.47 31.83 -53.54
C CYS A 382 -37.21 33.16 -53.77
N GLU A 383 -36.46 34.27 -53.85
CA GLU A 383 -36.91 35.54 -54.42
C GLU A 383 -35.99 35.96 -55.59
N PHE A 384 -36.59 36.46 -56.67
CA PHE A 384 -35.85 36.96 -57.82
C PHE A 384 -35.28 38.35 -57.50
N SER A 385 -33.96 38.45 -57.39
CA SER A 385 -33.25 39.68 -57.00
C SER A 385 -32.97 40.64 -58.17
N GLY A 386 -33.46 40.36 -59.38
CA GLY A 386 -33.30 41.23 -60.55
C GLY A 386 -32.07 40.97 -61.41
N SER A 387 -31.22 39.99 -61.08
CA SER A 387 -30.15 39.49 -61.97
C SER A 387 -30.23 37.97 -62.15
N VAL A 388 -29.97 37.48 -63.37
CA VAL A 388 -30.00 36.03 -63.71
C VAL A 388 -29.02 35.21 -62.87
N PHE A 389 -27.99 35.86 -62.31
CA PHE A 389 -26.95 35.21 -61.53
C PHE A 389 -27.12 35.37 -60.01
N ASP A 390 -28.19 35.99 -59.50
CA ASP A 390 -28.28 36.30 -58.07
C ASP A 390 -29.58 35.82 -57.42
N TYR A 391 -30.04 34.61 -57.76
CA TYR A 391 -31.11 33.96 -57.02
C TYR A 391 -30.69 33.78 -55.55
N LYS A 392 -31.51 34.29 -54.63
CA LYS A 392 -31.32 34.13 -53.19
C LYS A 392 -32.51 33.38 -52.62
N PHE A 393 -32.25 32.34 -51.83
CA PHE A 393 -33.26 31.74 -50.99
C PHE A 393 -33.74 32.78 -49.95
N LYS A 394 -35.06 32.91 -49.78
CA LYS A 394 -35.76 33.63 -48.71
C LYS A 394 -35.27 33.26 -47.33
N LYS A 395 -34.87 31.99 -47.16
CA LYS A 395 -34.26 31.46 -45.95
C LYS A 395 -32.81 31.08 -46.24
N THR A 396 -31.92 31.34 -45.29
CA THR A 396 -30.54 30.87 -45.38
C THR A 396 -30.53 29.35 -45.22
N ILE A 397 -30.10 28.62 -46.25
CA ILE A 397 -29.93 27.16 -46.17
C ILE A 397 -28.44 26.87 -46.20
N THR A 398 -27.87 26.56 -45.05
CA THR A 398 -26.43 26.27 -44.92
C THR A 398 -26.11 24.79 -45.17
N SER A 399 -27.11 23.92 -45.13
CA SER A 399 -26.91 22.48 -45.20
C SER A 399 -28.12 21.75 -45.76
N PHE A 400 -27.87 20.71 -46.56
CA PHE A 400 -28.84 19.69 -46.94
C PHE A 400 -28.37 18.34 -46.40
N ALA A 401 -29.15 17.72 -45.51
CA ALA A 401 -28.70 16.55 -44.74
C ALA A 401 -29.82 15.52 -44.51
N LYS A 402 -29.44 14.25 -44.39
CA LYS A 402 -30.34 13.20 -43.92
C LYS A 402 -30.52 13.32 -42.42
N ALA A 403 -31.75 13.13 -41.96
CA ALA A 403 -32.05 13.02 -40.55
C ALA A 403 -32.08 11.55 -40.11
N ASP A 404 -31.64 11.29 -38.88
CA ASP A 404 -31.70 9.95 -38.27
C ASP A 404 -33.14 9.53 -37.92
N ALA A 405 -34.03 10.51 -37.72
CA ALA A 405 -35.43 10.30 -37.40
C ALA A 405 -36.32 11.38 -38.03
N ARG A 406 -37.55 11.00 -38.35
CA ARG A 406 -38.59 11.91 -38.81
C ARG A 406 -39.28 12.58 -37.60
N PRO A 407 -39.22 13.91 -37.44
CA PRO A 407 -40.00 14.60 -36.41
C PRO A 407 -41.49 14.63 -36.77
N GLU A 408 -42.36 14.73 -35.77
CA GLU A 408 -43.82 14.84 -35.99
C GLU A 408 -44.20 16.05 -36.84
N ALA A 409 -43.44 17.16 -36.70
CA ALA A 409 -43.64 18.39 -37.47
C ALA A 409 -43.07 18.33 -38.90
N ALA A 410 -42.44 17.22 -39.31
CA ALA A 410 -41.96 17.08 -40.69
C ALA A 410 -43.15 17.04 -41.66
N GLU A 411 -43.23 18.06 -42.51
CA GLU A 411 -44.16 18.06 -43.62
C GLU A 411 -43.75 16.96 -44.62
N ASN A 412 -44.72 16.16 -45.06
CA ASN A 412 -44.51 15.23 -46.15
C ASN A 412 -44.55 16.01 -47.45
N TYR A 413 -43.39 16.15 -48.10
CA TYR A 413 -43.39 16.55 -49.48
C TYR A 413 -43.79 15.35 -50.34
N ILE A 414 -44.77 15.56 -51.22
CA ILE A 414 -45.36 14.53 -52.08
C ILE A 414 -45.02 14.88 -53.52
N ASP A 415 -44.40 13.96 -54.26
CA ASP A 415 -44.17 14.14 -55.70
C ASP A 415 -45.50 14.00 -56.49
N ALA A 416 -45.46 14.33 -57.79
CA ALA A 416 -46.63 14.24 -58.66
C ALA A 416 -47.20 12.80 -58.82
N ALA A 417 -46.48 11.78 -58.37
CA ALA A 417 -46.86 10.37 -58.40
C ALA A 417 -47.37 9.84 -57.05
N GLY A 418 -47.40 10.69 -56.01
CA GLY A 418 -47.85 10.31 -54.67
C GLY A 418 -46.75 9.75 -53.77
N ASN A 419 -45.50 9.70 -54.22
CA ASN A 419 -44.37 9.28 -53.40
C ASN A 419 -44.03 10.38 -52.38
N GLN A 420 -43.82 10.00 -51.13
CA GLN A 420 -43.61 10.94 -50.03
C GLN A 420 -42.17 10.87 -49.56
N ILE A 421 -41.49 12.02 -49.55
CA ILE A 421 -40.21 12.19 -48.87
C ILE A 421 -40.43 13.25 -47.79
N PRO A 422 -40.35 12.88 -46.50
CA PRO A 422 -40.39 13.85 -45.42
C PRO A 422 -39.24 14.84 -45.61
N LEU A 423 -39.58 16.12 -45.75
CA LEU A 423 -38.64 17.22 -45.99
C LEU A 423 -39.06 18.39 -45.11
N TRP A 424 -38.13 18.95 -44.34
CA TRP A 424 -38.43 20.11 -43.50
C TRP A 424 -37.20 20.98 -43.29
N TYR A 425 -37.44 22.27 -43.10
CA TYR A 425 -36.41 23.24 -42.80
C TYR A 425 -36.35 23.50 -41.29
N ASP A 426 -35.19 23.28 -40.68
CA ASP A 426 -34.91 23.62 -39.28
C ASP A 426 -34.36 25.04 -39.23
N GLU A 427 -35.15 26.01 -38.74
CA GLU A 427 -34.73 27.42 -38.69
C GLU A 427 -33.56 27.66 -37.73
N GLY A 428 -33.46 26.87 -36.66
CA GLY A 428 -32.40 27.02 -35.65
C GLY A 428 -31.04 26.51 -36.14
N LYS A 429 -31.05 25.53 -37.05
CA LYS A 429 -29.84 24.95 -37.65
C LYS A 429 -29.55 25.42 -39.07
N THR A 430 -30.48 26.16 -39.69
CA THR A 430 -30.44 26.55 -41.10
C THR A 430 -30.26 25.36 -42.05
N THR A 431 -30.75 24.18 -41.66
CA THR A 431 -30.62 22.91 -42.39
C THR A 431 -31.93 22.52 -43.03
N LEU A 432 -31.90 22.15 -44.31
CA LEU A 432 -32.98 21.43 -44.96
C LEU A 432 -32.75 19.92 -44.78
N TYR A 433 -33.60 19.29 -43.97
CA TYR A 433 -33.51 17.87 -43.67
C TYR A 433 -34.42 17.05 -44.59
N TYR A 434 -33.95 15.86 -44.97
CA TYR A 434 -34.77 14.80 -45.53
C TYR A 434 -34.70 13.54 -44.66
N TYR A 435 -35.73 12.71 -44.69
CA TYR A 435 -35.71 11.40 -44.03
C TYR A 435 -36.03 10.29 -45.02
N LEU A 436 -35.26 9.21 -44.95
CA LEU A 436 -35.51 7.96 -45.66
C LEU A 436 -35.49 6.83 -44.63
N GLU A 437 -36.49 5.95 -44.68
CA GLU A 437 -36.48 4.74 -43.84
C GLU A 437 -35.23 3.89 -44.15
N PRO A 438 -34.72 3.10 -43.19
CA PRO A 438 -33.60 2.19 -43.45
C PRO A 438 -33.84 1.32 -44.68
N GLY A 439 -32.82 1.24 -45.56
CA GLY A 439 -32.92 0.55 -46.85
C GLY A 439 -33.57 1.37 -47.97
N LYS A 440 -34.21 2.51 -47.72
CA LYS A 440 -34.73 3.36 -48.79
C LYS A 440 -33.63 4.24 -49.38
N LYS A 441 -33.52 4.26 -50.71
CA LYS A 441 -32.69 5.20 -51.47
C LYS A 441 -33.56 6.08 -52.34
N MET A 442 -33.11 7.29 -52.63
CA MET A 442 -33.85 8.22 -53.49
C MET A 442 -33.30 8.10 -54.91
N SER A 443 -34.11 7.61 -55.85
CA SER A 443 -33.70 7.58 -57.25
C SER A 443 -33.99 8.93 -57.87
N LEU A 444 -32.92 9.60 -58.32
CA LEU A 444 -33.02 10.88 -59.00
C LEU A 444 -33.32 10.62 -60.47
N ARG A 445 -34.60 10.40 -60.80
CA ARG A 445 -35.09 10.38 -62.17
C ARG A 445 -35.94 11.62 -62.38
N THR A 446 -35.76 12.33 -63.49
CA THR A 446 -36.69 13.38 -63.90
C THR A 446 -37.36 12.96 -65.18
N SER A 447 -38.64 13.32 -65.32
CA SER A 447 -39.45 13.00 -66.50
C SER A 447 -38.90 13.64 -67.78
N ASP A 448 -38.13 14.72 -67.66
CA ASP A 448 -37.43 15.42 -68.74
C ASP A 448 -35.92 15.11 -68.81
N GLY A 449 -35.41 14.26 -67.91
CA GLY A 449 -34.01 13.84 -67.86
C GLY A 449 -33.04 14.81 -67.16
N LYS A 450 -33.48 16.04 -66.83
CA LYS A 450 -32.67 17.12 -66.24
C LYS A 450 -32.56 17.05 -64.73
N ASN A 451 -31.39 17.29 -64.15
CA ASN A 451 -31.20 17.35 -62.71
C ASN A 451 -30.43 18.61 -62.27
N SER A 452 -31.18 19.59 -61.76
CA SER A 452 -30.64 20.84 -61.18
C SER A 452 -30.98 20.98 -59.69
N LEU A 453 -31.05 19.86 -58.97
CA LEU A 453 -31.63 19.78 -57.61
C LEU A 453 -31.04 20.77 -56.60
N PHE A 454 -29.71 20.96 -56.61
CA PHE A 454 -29.00 21.81 -55.65
C PHE A 454 -28.61 23.17 -56.23
N LYS A 455 -29.16 23.52 -57.40
CA LYS A 455 -28.87 24.80 -58.05
C LYS A 455 -29.26 25.96 -57.13
N TYR A 456 -28.39 26.96 -57.05
CA TYR A 456 -28.54 28.19 -56.25
C TYR A 456 -28.52 28.02 -54.73
N MET A 457 -28.03 26.90 -54.18
CA MET A 457 -27.75 26.77 -52.73
C MET A 457 -26.53 27.61 -52.33
N VAL A 458 -26.67 28.93 -52.46
CA VAL A 458 -25.58 29.93 -52.35
C VAL A 458 -24.90 29.92 -50.99
N ASP A 459 -25.67 29.67 -49.93
CA ASP A 459 -25.21 29.67 -48.54
C ASP A 459 -24.83 28.27 -48.04
N ALA A 460 -25.07 27.22 -48.84
CA ALA A 460 -24.82 25.84 -48.42
C ALA A 460 -23.33 25.54 -48.34
N VAL A 461 -22.87 25.18 -47.15
CA VAL A 461 -21.50 24.73 -46.88
C VAL A 461 -21.38 23.21 -46.97
N SER A 462 -22.48 22.47 -46.80
CA SER A 462 -22.52 21.01 -46.92
C SER A 462 -23.80 20.52 -47.62
N ILE A 463 -23.63 19.52 -48.48
CA ILE A 463 -24.73 18.82 -49.16
C ILE A 463 -24.44 17.33 -49.08
N GLU A 464 -25.29 16.58 -48.38
CA GLU A 464 -25.21 15.13 -48.33
C GLU A 464 -25.85 14.52 -49.57
N THR A 465 -25.11 13.66 -50.26
CA THR A 465 -25.50 13.05 -51.55
C THR A 465 -25.55 11.51 -51.49
N GLY A 466 -25.25 10.93 -50.32
CA GLY A 466 -24.91 9.52 -50.18
C GLY A 466 -26.04 8.52 -50.42
N ASP A 467 -27.30 8.96 -50.37
CA ASP A 467 -28.50 8.15 -50.59
C ASP A 467 -29.13 8.34 -51.99
N PHE A 468 -28.49 9.13 -52.86
CA PHE A 468 -28.98 9.38 -54.21
C PHE A 468 -28.51 8.31 -55.19
N ASP A 469 -29.47 7.63 -55.81
CA ASP A 469 -29.22 6.84 -57.01
C ASP A 469 -29.30 7.73 -58.25
N THR A 470 -28.18 7.81 -58.96
CA THR A 470 -28.00 8.62 -60.17
C THR A 470 -27.86 7.78 -61.44
N SER A 471 -27.97 6.45 -61.33
CA SER A 471 -27.70 5.50 -62.43
C SER A 471 -28.62 5.64 -63.64
N ASN A 472 -29.72 6.38 -63.51
CA ASN A 472 -30.68 6.66 -64.58
C ASN A 472 -30.70 8.13 -65.04
N VAL A 473 -29.87 9.00 -64.48
CA VAL A 473 -29.78 10.41 -64.87
C VAL A 473 -29.09 10.55 -66.23
N THR A 474 -29.67 11.34 -67.14
CA THR A 474 -29.08 11.64 -68.45
C THR A 474 -28.59 13.08 -68.57
N ASP A 475 -29.11 14.02 -67.79
CA ASP A 475 -28.68 15.41 -67.77
C ASP A 475 -28.44 15.84 -66.31
N MET A 476 -27.18 16.16 -65.99
CA MET A 476 -26.73 16.69 -64.69
C MET A 476 -26.38 18.19 -64.78
N SER A 477 -26.90 18.88 -65.80
CA SER A 477 -26.61 20.28 -66.03
C SER A 477 -27.05 21.13 -64.84
N SER A 478 -26.18 22.06 -64.46
CA SER A 478 -26.37 22.97 -63.33
C SER A 478 -26.62 22.32 -61.95
N MET A 479 -26.40 21.01 -61.75
CA MET A 479 -26.80 20.30 -60.51
C MET A 479 -26.35 21.00 -59.22
N PHE A 480 -25.13 21.54 -59.18
CA PHE A 480 -24.56 22.30 -58.07
C PHE A 480 -24.20 23.74 -58.48
N SER A 481 -24.80 24.26 -59.56
CA SER A 481 -24.48 25.60 -60.03
C SER A 481 -24.86 26.65 -58.99
N ASN A 482 -23.97 27.61 -58.76
CA ASN A 482 -24.08 28.69 -57.77
C ASN A 482 -24.11 28.22 -56.30
N CYS A 483 -23.61 27.03 -55.97
CA CYS A 483 -23.30 26.64 -54.59
C CYS A 483 -22.03 27.36 -54.09
N ARG A 484 -22.13 28.68 -53.89
CA ARG A 484 -20.98 29.58 -53.69
C ARG A 484 -20.20 29.30 -52.41
N ALA A 485 -20.89 28.92 -51.34
CA ALA A 485 -20.29 28.63 -50.03
C ALA A 485 -19.83 27.17 -49.85
N LEU A 486 -20.08 26.29 -50.83
CA LEU A 486 -19.79 24.87 -50.73
C LEU A 486 -18.29 24.61 -50.70
N THR A 487 -17.78 24.15 -49.57
CA THR A 487 -16.33 23.95 -49.37
C THR A 487 -15.85 22.54 -49.73
N SER A 488 -16.74 21.56 -49.62
CA SER A 488 -16.50 20.17 -49.97
C SER A 488 -17.77 19.54 -50.53
N LEU A 489 -17.61 18.55 -51.40
CA LEU A 489 -18.71 17.82 -52.00
C LEU A 489 -18.26 16.40 -52.30
N ASP A 490 -18.97 15.42 -51.74
CA ASP A 490 -18.78 14.01 -52.09
C ASP A 490 -19.70 13.65 -53.27
N VAL A 491 -19.09 13.24 -54.39
CA VAL A 491 -19.80 12.70 -55.57
C VAL A 491 -19.29 11.30 -55.93
N SER A 492 -18.61 10.62 -54.99
CA SER A 492 -17.98 9.32 -55.23
C SER A 492 -18.97 8.23 -55.57
N LYS A 493 -20.22 8.33 -55.10
CA LYS A 493 -21.33 7.41 -55.38
C LYS A 493 -22.11 7.72 -56.66
N PHE A 494 -21.77 8.77 -57.41
CA PHE A 494 -22.51 9.13 -58.61
C PHE A 494 -22.19 8.19 -59.77
N ASP A 495 -23.22 7.57 -60.33
CA ASP A 495 -23.14 6.87 -61.61
C ASP A 495 -23.49 7.83 -62.74
N THR A 496 -22.47 8.18 -63.52
CA THR A 496 -22.57 9.12 -64.64
C THR A 496 -22.56 8.43 -66.00
N SER A 497 -22.60 7.09 -66.04
CA SER A 497 -22.43 6.29 -67.26
C SER A 497 -23.52 6.49 -68.32
N LYS A 498 -24.64 7.13 -67.97
CA LYS A 498 -25.73 7.51 -68.89
C LYS A 498 -25.82 9.02 -69.17
N VAL A 499 -25.01 9.84 -68.50
CA VAL A 499 -25.09 11.30 -68.60
C VAL A 499 -24.55 11.77 -69.95
N THR A 500 -25.31 12.65 -70.61
CA THR A 500 -24.97 13.31 -71.88
C THR A 500 -24.69 14.81 -71.72
N ASP A 501 -25.22 15.45 -70.68
CA ASP A 501 -25.05 16.89 -70.41
C ASP A 501 -24.54 17.11 -68.97
N MET A 502 -23.39 17.78 -68.84
CA MET A 502 -22.80 18.23 -67.57
C MET A 502 -22.53 19.75 -67.57
N SER A 503 -23.15 20.49 -68.49
CA SER A 503 -22.98 21.94 -68.60
C SER A 503 -23.33 22.64 -67.28
N TYR A 504 -22.54 23.62 -66.88
CA TYR A 504 -22.70 24.38 -65.64
C TYR A 504 -22.70 23.56 -64.33
N MET A 505 -22.41 22.24 -64.33
CA MET A 505 -22.66 21.36 -63.17
C MET A 505 -22.09 21.89 -61.85
N PHE A 506 -20.88 22.46 -61.88
CA PHE A 506 -20.21 23.08 -60.72
C PHE A 506 -19.96 24.58 -60.92
N SER A 507 -20.63 25.22 -61.89
CA SER A 507 -20.41 26.63 -62.21
C SER A 507 -20.67 27.51 -60.98
N ASN A 508 -19.76 28.45 -60.69
CA ASN A 508 -19.79 29.36 -59.55
C ASN A 508 -19.70 28.69 -58.16
N CYS A 509 -19.17 27.47 -58.05
CA CYS A 509 -18.76 26.87 -56.77
C CYS A 509 -17.47 27.53 -56.25
N ARG A 510 -17.58 28.80 -55.84
CA ARG A 510 -16.43 29.69 -55.58
C ARG A 510 -15.58 29.27 -54.37
N ALA A 511 -16.16 28.59 -53.39
CA ALA A 511 -15.47 28.15 -52.17
C ALA A 511 -14.90 26.72 -52.26
N LEU A 512 -15.23 25.95 -53.30
CA LEU A 512 -14.80 24.56 -53.43
C LEU A 512 -13.30 24.52 -53.75
N THR A 513 -12.50 23.87 -52.90
CA THR A 513 -11.03 23.86 -53.04
C THR A 513 -10.50 22.62 -53.75
N SER A 514 -11.17 21.49 -53.61
CA SER A 514 -10.86 20.24 -54.29
C SER A 514 -12.14 19.49 -54.62
N LEU A 515 -12.16 18.80 -55.76
CA LEU A 515 -13.27 17.93 -56.13
C LEU A 515 -12.75 16.61 -56.69
N ASP A 516 -13.24 15.49 -56.14
CA ASP A 516 -12.96 14.15 -56.66
C ASP A 516 -14.09 13.69 -57.59
N VAL A 517 -13.80 13.70 -58.89
CA VAL A 517 -14.67 13.19 -59.97
C VAL A 517 -14.14 11.87 -60.55
N SER A 518 -13.30 11.14 -59.82
CA SER A 518 -12.70 9.89 -60.31
C SER A 518 -13.70 8.77 -60.59
N SER A 519 -14.88 8.81 -59.97
CA SER A 519 -16.01 7.91 -60.25
C SER A 519 -16.68 8.21 -61.59
N PHE A 520 -16.47 9.40 -62.18
CA PHE A 520 -17.23 9.83 -63.33
C PHE A 520 -16.82 9.09 -64.62
N ASP A 521 -17.80 8.51 -65.30
CA ASP A 521 -17.71 8.00 -66.66
C ASP A 521 -18.33 9.02 -67.61
N THR A 522 -17.48 9.82 -68.24
CA THR A 522 -17.92 10.89 -69.15
C THR A 522 -17.93 10.44 -70.62
N SER A 523 -17.86 9.14 -70.90
CA SER A 523 -17.75 8.58 -72.26
C SER A 523 -18.98 8.83 -73.16
N LYS A 524 -20.08 9.33 -72.59
CA LYS A 524 -21.30 9.72 -73.32
C LYS A 524 -21.59 11.22 -73.29
N VAL A 525 -20.83 12.01 -72.54
CA VAL A 525 -21.07 13.44 -72.37
C VAL A 525 -20.73 14.19 -73.66
N THR A 526 -21.67 15.01 -74.12
CA THR A 526 -21.53 15.86 -75.32
C THR A 526 -21.38 17.33 -74.98
N ASP A 527 -21.90 17.78 -73.82
CA ASP A 527 -21.79 19.17 -73.37
C ASP A 527 -21.17 19.25 -71.96
N MET A 528 -20.09 20.02 -71.85
CA MET A 528 -19.42 20.38 -70.60
C MET A 528 -19.13 21.89 -70.53
N SER A 529 -19.89 22.70 -71.27
CA SER A 529 -19.76 24.15 -71.27
C SER A 529 -19.92 24.70 -69.86
N ASP A 530 -19.05 25.62 -69.48
CA ASP A 530 -19.07 26.28 -68.17
C ASP A 530 -19.05 25.33 -66.95
N MET A 531 -18.67 24.05 -67.09
CA MET A 531 -18.79 23.04 -66.03
C MET A 531 -18.12 23.47 -64.71
N PHE A 532 -16.95 24.11 -64.78
CA PHE A 532 -16.22 24.67 -63.65
C PHE A 532 -16.11 26.20 -63.71
N PHE A 533 -16.93 26.87 -64.53
CA PHE A 533 -16.86 28.31 -64.71
C PHE A 533 -16.87 29.03 -63.36
N ASN A 534 -15.90 29.91 -63.13
CA ASN A 534 -15.79 30.75 -61.94
C ASN A 534 -15.67 29.98 -60.61
N CYS A 535 -15.09 28.78 -60.63
CA CYS A 535 -14.63 28.07 -59.43
C CYS A 535 -13.28 28.63 -58.95
N GLN A 536 -13.29 29.82 -58.36
CA GLN A 536 -12.08 30.60 -58.07
C GLN A 536 -11.13 29.94 -57.05
N ALA A 537 -11.67 29.24 -56.05
CA ALA A 537 -10.87 28.56 -55.03
C ALA A 537 -10.44 27.13 -55.43
N LEU A 538 -10.88 26.61 -56.58
CA LEU A 538 -10.63 25.22 -56.96
C LEU A 538 -9.17 25.04 -57.34
N ILE A 539 -8.42 24.34 -56.49
CA ILE A 539 -6.99 24.09 -56.63
C ILE A 539 -6.74 22.84 -57.46
N THR A 540 -7.52 21.77 -57.22
CA THR A 540 -7.31 20.47 -57.88
C THR A 540 -8.63 19.78 -58.20
N ILE A 541 -8.66 19.11 -59.34
CA ILE A 541 -9.72 18.20 -59.74
C ILE A 541 -9.10 16.80 -59.81
N ILE A 542 -9.57 15.87 -58.98
CA ILE A 542 -9.07 14.49 -58.96
C ILE A 542 -9.93 13.66 -59.92
N ALA A 543 -9.28 12.95 -60.84
CA ALA A 543 -9.97 12.16 -61.86
C ALA A 543 -9.30 10.79 -62.07
N SER A 544 -10.05 9.90 -62.73
CA SER A 544 -9.55 8.62 -63.25
C SER A 544 -9.52 8.66 -64.78
N GLU A 545 -9.01 7.58 -65.41
CA GLU A 545 -8.99 7.43 -66.87
C GLU A 545 -10.40 7.32 -67.47
N LYS A 546 -11.46 7.19 -66.65
CA LYS A 546 -12.87 7.20 -67.10
C LYS A 546 -13.35 8.59 -67.50
N PHE A 547 -12.68 9.64 -67.04
CA PHE A 547 -12.99 11.01 -67.44
C PHE A 547 -12.35 11.31 -68.81
N VAL A 548 -13.14 11.17 -69.86
CA VAL A 548 -12.76 11.40 -71.26
C VAL A 548 -13.60 12.52 -71.90
N THR A 549 -13.04 13.23 -72.88
CA THR A 549 -13.71 14.35 -73.57
C THR A 549 -13.85 14.13 -75.08
N ASP A 550 -13.72 12.88 -75.53
CA ASP A 550 -13.72 12.51 -76.94
C ASP A 550 -15.04 12.85 -77.65
N LYS A 551 -16.18 12.71 -76.95
CA LYS A 551 -17.52 13.02 -77.48
C LYS A 551 -18.00 14.43 -77.17
N VAL A 552 -17.27 15.20 -76.38
CA VAL A 552 -17.66 16.55 -75.97
C VAL A 552 -17.57 17.49 -77.18
N THR A 553 -18.70 18.01 -77.66
CA THR A 553 -18.76 18.98 -78.75
C THR A 553 -18.77 20.41 -78.23
N GLU A 554 -19.38 20.64 -77.07
CA GLU A 554 -19.49 21.95 -76.42
C GLU A 554 -18.70 21.98 -75.12
N SER A 555 -17.75 22.92 -75.02
CA SER A 555 -16.86 23.05 -73.85
C SER A 555 -16.38 24.49 -73.63
N SER A 556 -17.15 25.46 -74.13
CA SER A 556 -16.82 26.86 -73.98
C SER A 556 -16.72 27.23 -72.51
N ASP A 557 -15.73 28.05 -72.17
CA ASP A 557 -15.56 28.64 -70.84
C ASP A 557 -15.50 27.64 -69.66
N MET A 558 -15.24 26.35 -69.92
CA MET A 558 -15.26 25.26 -68.92
C MET A 558 -14.45 25.59 -67.66
N PHE A 559 -13.25 26.18 -67.82
CA PHE A 559 -12.38 26.57 -66.70
C PHE A 559 -12.21 28.09 -66.55
N LYS A 560 -13.04 28.90 -67.21
CA LYS A 560 -12.88 30.35 -67.16
C LYS A 560 -13.00 30.86 -65.72
N ASN A 561 -12.09 31.74 -65.32
CA ASN A 561 -11.95 32.26 -63.96
C ASN A 561 -11.61 31.20 -62.88
N CYS A 562 -11.01 30.06 -63.24
CA CYS A 562 -10.44 29.08 -62.29
C CYS A 562 -8.97 29.38 -61.96
N ALA A 563 -8.66 30.61 -61.52
CA ALA A 563 -7.28 31.08 -61.40
C ALA A 563 -6.39 30.26 -60.44
N SER A 564 -6.97 29.52 -59.49
CA SER A 564 -6.24 28.69 -58.52
C SER A 564 -5.91 27.28 -59.03
N LEU A 565 -6.44 26.89 -60.19
CA LEU A 565 -6.39 25.51 -60.67
C LEU A 565 -4.96 25.11 -61.07
N LYS A 566 -4.55 23.94 -60.59
CA LYS A 566 -3.25 23.36 -60.85
C LYS A 566 -3.37 21.86 -61.13
N GLY A 567 -2.85 21.44 -62.27
CA GLY A 567 -2.73 20.03 -62.64
C GLY A 567 -1.77 19.27 -61.72
N GLY A 568 -2.00 17.96 -61.60
CA GLY A 568 -1.23 17.10 -60.69
C GLY A 568 0.27 17.01 -60.98
N ALA A 569 0.71 17.37 -62.19
CA ALA A 569 2.11 17.44 -62.60
C ALA A 569 2.63 18.89 -62.74
N GLY A 570 1.89 19.86 -62.22
CA GLY A 570 2.32 21.25 -62.08
C GLY A 570 1.86 22.21 -63.19
N THR A 571 1.00 21.78 -64.11
CA THR A 571 0.37 22.69 -65.08
C THR A 571 -0.44 23.75 -64.33
N VAL A 572 -0.11 25.03 -64.52
CA VAL A 572 -0.84 26.16 -63.91
C VAL A 572 -1.94 26.61 -64.85
N PHE A 573 -3.05 27.11 -64.28
CA PHE A 573 -4.14 27.72 -65.03
C PHE A 573 -3.67 28.75 -66.07
N ASP A 574 -4.28 28.71 -67.25
CA ASP A 574 -4.07 29.64 -68.36
C ASP A 574 -5.42 30.06 -68.96
N GLU A 575 -5.65 31.38 -69.04
CA GLU A 575 -6.90 31.98 -69.51
C GLU A 575 -7.22 31.70 -70.99
N TYR A 576 -6.23 31.30 -71.78
CA TYR A 576 -6.42 30.89 -73.18
C TYR A 576 -6.68 29.39 -73.35
N HIS A 577 -6.52 28.61 -72.27
CA HIS A 577 -6.66 27.16 -72.24
C HIS A 577 -7.78 26.74 -71.29
N ILE A 578 -8.99 27.22 -71.59
CA ILE A 578 -10.19 27.10 -70.74
C ILE A 578 -11.21 26.08 -71.25
N ASP A 579 -10.88 25.32 -72.29
CA ASP A 579 -11.77 24.35 -72.95
C ASP A 579 -11.42 22.89 -72.60
N LYS A 580 -12.14 21.93 -73.19
CA LYS A 580 -11.93 20.49 -72.96
C LYS A 580 -10.51 19.99 -73.23
N LYS A 581 -9.67 20.72 -73.96
CA LYS A 581 -8.28 20.29 -74.24
C LYS A 581 -7.48 20.15 -72.95
N TYR A 582 -7.80 20.91 -71.90
CA TYR A 582 -7.10 20.81 -70.62
C TYR A 582 -7.88 20.01 -69.55
N ALA A 583 -9.09 19.54 -69.87
CA ALA A 583 -9.88 18.62 -69.06
C ALA A 583 -9.38 17.17 -69.18
N ARG A 584 -8.19 16.92 -68.64
CA ARG A 584 -7.51 15.62 -68.64
C ARG A 584 -6.49 15.54 -67.52
N ILE A 585 -6.09 14.31 -67.17
CA ILE A 585 -4.99 14.06 -66.25
C ILE A 585 -3.72 14.75 -66.77
N ASP A 586 -3.10 15.53 -65.88
CA ASP A 586 -1.91 16.32 -66.17
C ASP A 586 -0.68 15.42 -66.38
N GLY A 587 -0.13 15.45 -67.59
CA GLY A 587 1.14 14.80 -67.95
C GLY A 587 2.33 15.76 -67.91
N GLY A 588 2.17 16.93 -67.28
CA GLY A 588 3.17 18.00 -67.21
C GLY A 588 3.39 18.67 -68.56
N THR A 589 4.58 19.22 -68.77
CA THR A 589 4.90 20.05 -69.97
C THR A 589 4.68 19.34 -71.31
N LYS A 590 4.70 18.01 -71.35
CA LYS A 590 4.48 17.22 -72.58
C LYS A 590 2.99 17.04 -72.92
N LYS A 591 2.12 17.05 -71.92
CA LYS A 591 0.68 16.82 -72.06
C LYS A 591 -0.04 17.56 -70.93
N PRO A 592 -0.08 18.90 -70.97
CA PRO A 592 -0.60 19.70 -69.87
C PRO A 592 -2.09 19.40 -69.68
N GLY A 593 -2.53 19.36 -68.43
CA GLY A 593 -3.94 19.18 -68.07
C GLY A 593 -4.17 19.73 -66.67
N TYR A 594 -5.44 19.92 -66.31
CA TYR A 594 -5.78 20.47 -65.00
C TYR A 594 -6.14 19.42 -63.96
N PHE A 595 -6.16 18.13 -64.32
CA PHE A 595 -6.58 17.09 -63.39
C PHE A 595 -5.40 16.37 -62.75
N THR A 596 -5.62 15.93 -61.53
CA THR A 596 -4.72 15.08 -60.75
C THR A 596 -5.22 13.64 -60.82
N LYS A 597 -4.33 12.68 -61.08
CA LYS A 597 -4.70 11.26 -61.12
C LYS A 597 -5.00 10.76 -59.70
N LYS A 598 -6.12 10.06 -59.51
CA LYS A 598 -6.40 9.34 -58.26
C LYS A 598 -5.35 8.24 -58.04
N GLN A 599 -4.77 8.23 -56.85
CA GLN A 599 -3.74 7.27 -56.46
C GLN A 599 -4.31 5.87 -56.24
#